data_AF-A0A8S1AHB9-F1
#
_entry.id   AF-A0A8S1AHB9-F1
#
_cell.length_a   1.000
_cell.length_b   1.000
_cell.length_c   1.000
_cell.angle_alpha   90.00
_cell.angle_beta   90.00
_cell.angle_gamma   90.00
#
_symmetry.space_group_name_H-M   'P 1'
#
loop_
_entity.id
_entity.type
_entity.pdbx_description
1 polymer ?
#
loop_
_entity_poly.entity_id
_entity_poly.type
_entity_poly.pdbx_seq_one_letter_code
_entity_poly.pdbx_strand_id
1 'polypeptide(L)'
;MGTTLSRSLEAARALLQMLAVGADALATTDRVLSSASDACADRLLRAAGCSRCHGHTAPPCRNYCLNVARGCIGSLLAELDGPWAGYVEGVERLTKVDADVALRELETKVSKAIMYALENRAVSENKVRQECGLPSTMESPNFSSPYPTPGSIRRENLRAPPPDTELLQFAATLASTKKLFAGLADRLCEQPDFAIEEDSSERCWNGNAVADYTKPLVSSASLSDQKYNPEISGSPPQDLRVTALADRLQQARQLLVSYSRSNEASAEAFMQGDEAGEEGSGSGRNWSSDDYDSEGSGDDGSGEIEGRSGTDTSDSSPDTSTPRTGSSNALYPSQLVTLLLVANIALTYTT
;
A
#
# COMPACT_ATOMS: atom_id res chain seq x y z
N MET A 1 6.96 33.23 -6.62
CA MET A 1 8.18 32.44 -6.31
C MET A 1 8.13 31.91 -4.88
N GLY A 2 7.98 32.77 -3.86
CA GLY A 2 7.93 32.31 -2.46
C GLY A 2 6.82 31.29 -2.19
N THR A 3 5.61 31.52 -2.70
CA THR A 3 4.46 30.62 -2.51
C THR A 3 4.62 29.26 -3.20
N THR A 4 5.12 29.24 -4.44
CA THR A 4 5.33 28.01 -5.22
C THR A 4 6.46 27.16 -4.64
N LEU A 5 7.55 27.80 -4.20
CA LEU A 5 8.68 27.11 -3.57
C LEU A 5 8.30 26.58 -2.18
N SER A 6 7.57 27.36 -1.36
CA SER A 6 7.08 26.92 -0.05
C SER A 6 6.22 25.66 -0.18
N ARG A 7 5.26 25.65 -1.11
CA ARG A 7 4.38 24.50 -1.34
C ARG A 7 5.15 23.25 -1.82
N SER A 8 6.10 23.41 -2.74
CA SER A 8 6.96 22.30 -3.21
C SER A 8 7.76 21.68 -2.06
N LEU A 9 8.38 22.51 -1.21
CA LEU A 9 9.12 22.05 -0.04
C LEU A 9 8.22 21.41 1.02
N GLU A 10 7.03 21.96 1.24
CA GLU A 10 6.01 21.37 2.13
C GLU A 10 5.55 20.01 1.63
N ALA A 11 5.30 19.85 0.33
CA ALA A 11 4.94 18.58 -0.30
C ALA A 11 6.07 17.54 -0.17
N ALA A 12 7.32 17.93 -0.44
CA ALA A 12 8.47 17.04 -0.28
C ALA A 12 8.66 16.61 1.19
N ARG A 13 8.51 17.53 2.15
CA ARG A 13 8.56 17.21 3.58
C ARG A 13 7.43 16.28 3.98
N ALA A 14 6.21 16.53 3.50
CA ALA A 14 5.06 15.68 3.75
C ALA A 14 5.31 14.27 3.19
N LEU A 15 5.82 14.14 1.97
CA LEU A 15 6.17 12.85 1.38
C LEU A 15 7.14 12.07 2.27
N LEU A 16 8.25 12.68 2.71
CA LEU A 16 9.22 12.04 3.61
C LEU A 16 8.61 11.60 4.94
N GLN A 17 7.73 12.43 5.52
CA GLN A 17 7.01 12.08 6.74
C GLN A 17 6.07 10.89 6.54
N MET A 18 5.37 10.85 5.40
CA MET A 18 4.44 9.77 5.07
C MET A 18 5.19 8.46 4.83
N LEU A 19 6.34 8.49 4.16
CA LEU A 19 7.23 7.33 4.01
C LEU A 19 7.64 6.73 5.36
N ALA A 20 7.95 7.58 6.34
CA ALA A 20 8.26 7.11 7.70
C ALA A 20 7.06 6.44 8.38
N VAL A 21 5.83 6.94 8.14
CA VAL A 21 4.59 6.28 8.62
C VAL A 21 4.41 4.91 7.97
N GLY A 22 4.62 4.79 6.66
CA GLY A 22 4.55 3.50 5.97
C GLY A 22 5.58 2.51 6.49
N ALA A 23 6.83 2.94 6.68
CA ALA A 23 7.89 2.09 7.22
C ALA A 23 7.59 1.61 8.65
N ASP A 24 7.09 2.50 9.51
CA ASP A 24 6.71 2.14 10.88
C ASP A 24 5.49 1.22 10.92
N ALA A 25 4.55 1.37 9.99
CA ALA A 25 3.41 0.46 9.85
C ALA A 25 3.89 -0.96 9.51
N LEU A 26 4.80 -1.11 8.54
CA LEU A 26 5.38 -2.40 8.19
C LEU A 26 6.17 -3.01 9.37
N ALA A 27 7.02 -2.24 10.02
CA ALA A 27 7.82 -2.69 11.17
C ALA A 27 6.94 -3.08 12.37
N THR A 28 5.83 -2.39 12.58
CA THR A 28 4.90 -2.72 13.65
C THR A 28 4.08 -3.95 13.32
N THR A 29 3.64 -4.11 12.06
CA THR A 29 2.97 -5.34 11.60
C THR A 29 3.87 -6.56 11.75
N ASP A 30 5.16 -6.46 11.40
CA ASP A 30 6.13 -7.54 11.64
C ASP A 30 6.18 -7.98 13.11
N ARG A 31 6.27 -7.00 14.02
CA ARG A 31 6.21 -7.27 15.47
C ARG A 31 4.87 -7.84 15.92
N VAL A 32 3.74 -7.50 15.28
CA VAL A 32 2.42 -8.10 15.59
C VAL A 32 2.41 -9.56 15.17
N LEU A 33 2.91 -9.87 13.97
CA LEU A 33 3.01 -11.24 13.46
C LEU A 33 3.96 -12.10 14.32
N SER A 34 5.07 -11.52 14.77
CA SER A 34 6.02 -12.19 15.66
C SER A 34 5.44 -12.50 17.05
N SER A 35 4.45 -11.72 17.49
CA SER A 35 3.71 -11.93 18.75
C SER A 35 2.33 -12.55 18.52
N ALA A 36 2.09 -13.19 17.38
CA ALA A 36 0.82 -13.83 17.08
C ALA A 36 0.46 -14.88 18.14
N SER A 37 -0.84 -15.11 18.34
CA SER A 37 -1.33 -16.02 19.37
C SER A 37 -0.78 -17.43 19.18
N ASP A 38 -0.49 -18.11 20.30
CA ASP A 38 -0.04 -19.51 20.29
C ASP A 38 -1.00 -20.42 19.51
N ALA A 39 -2.30 -20.13 19.56
CA ALA A 39 -3.33 -20.83 18.80
C ALA A 39 -3.13 -20.70 17.28
N CYS A 40 -2.69 -19.53 16.80
CA CYS A 40 -2.42 -19.33 15.40
C CYS A 40 -1.12 -20.00 14.96
N ALA A 41 -0.06 -19.82 15.75
CA ALA A 41 1.22 -20.49 15.52
C ALA A 41 1.05 -22.02 15.46
N ASP A 42 0.24 -22.61 16.34
CA ASP A 42 -0.08 -24.04 16.34
C ASP A 42 -0.78 -24.48 15.04
N ARG A 43 -1.78 -23.71 14.56
CA ARG A 43 -2.48 -24.05 13.31
C ARG A 43 -1.58 -23.98 12.08
N LEU A 44 -0.75 -22.94 11.97
CA LEU A 44 0.22 -22.81 10.88
C LEU A 44 1.25 -23.94 10.92
N LEU A 45 1.74 -24.28 12.11
CA LEU A 45 2.68 -25.39 12.29
C LEU A 45 2.05 -26.74 11.94
N ARG A 46 0.79 -26.97 12.31
CA ARG A 46 0.06 -28.18 11.93
C ARG A 46 -0.12 -28.28 10.43
N ALA A 47 -0.51 -27.18 9.79
CA ALA A 47 -0.69 -27.14 8.35
C ALA A 47 0.61 -27.52 7.64
N ALA A 48 1.73 -26.87 7.99
CA ALA A 48 3.02 -27.07 7.34
C ALA A 48 3.76 -28.37 7.75
N GLY A 49 3.56 -28.86 8.98
CA GLY A 49 4.42 -29.86 9.61
C GLY A 49 3.78 -31.22 9.86
N CYS A 50 2.45 -31.32 10.02
CA CYS A 50 1.83 -32.57 10.45
C CYS A 50 2.00 -33.71 9.43
N SER A 51 2.07 -33.43 8.13
CA SER A 51 2.29 -34.48 7.12
C SER A 51 3.55 -35.30 7.43
N ARG A 52 4.65 -34.61 7.81
CA ARG A 52 5.93 -35.23 8.18
C ARG A 52 5.83 -36.03 9.46
N CYS A 53 5.10 -35.53 10.46
CA CYS A 53 4.84 -36.27 11.69
C CYS A 53 4.05 -37.57 11.46
N HIS A 54 3.22 -37.60 10.41
CA HIS A 54 2.48 -38.78 9.98
C HIS A 54 3.24 -39.67 8.97
N GLY A 55 4.51 -39.38 8.69
CA GLY A 55 5.36 -40.18 7.79
C GLY A 55 5.19 -39.87 6.30
N HIS A 56 4.57 -38.74 5.96
CA HIS A 56 4.41 -38.27 4.58
C HIS A 56 5.31 -37.06 4.31
N THR A 57 5.74 -36.90 3.06
CA THR A 57 6.48 -35.70 2.60
C THR A 57 5.63 -34.77 1.76
N ALA A 58 4.32 -35.05 1.64
CA ALA A 58 3.40 -34.26 0.85
C ALA A 58 3.27 -32.84 1.43
N PRO A 59 3.39 -31.79 0.59
CA PRO A 59 3.12 -30.41 1.01
C PRO A 59 1.62 -30.21 1.27
N PRO A 60 1.23 -29.14 1.99
CA PRO A 60 -0.18 -28.82 2.23
C PRO A 60 -0.92 -28.53 0.93
N CYS A 61 -2.20 -28.90 0.86
CA CYS A 61 -3.06 -28.48 -0.24
C CYS A 61 -3.18 -26.96 -0.25
N ARG A 62 -3.19 -26.34 -1.44
CA ARG A 62 -3.27 -24.88 -1.59
C ARG A 62 -4.47 -24.28 -0.84
N ASN A 63 -5.66 -24.84 -1.03
CA ASN A 63 -6.87 -24.36 -0.37
C ASN A 63 -6.90 -24.61 1.15
N TYR A 64 -6.20 -25.66 1.61
CA TYR A 64 -6.00 -25.90 3.04
C TYR A 64 -5.09 -24.82 3.64
N CYS A 65 -3.94 -24.56 2.99
CA CYS A 65 -3.04 -23.48 3.36
C CYS A 65 -3.76 -22.13 3.41
N LEU A 66 -4.53 -21.79 2.37
CA LEU A 66 -5.26 -20.52 2.28
C LEU A 66 -6.25 -20.36 3.43
N ASN A 67 -7.05 -21.38 3.74
CA ASN A 67 -8.01 -21.29 4.84
C ASN A 67 -7.31 -21.12 6.20
N VAL A 68 -6.22 -21.84 6.45
CA VAL A 68 -5.43 -21.65 7.67
C VAL A 68 -4.83 -20.24 7.69
N ALA A 69 -4.10 -19.83 6.64
CA ALA A 69 -3.36 -18.57 6.56
C ALA A 69 -4.28 -17.33 6.61
N ARG A 70 -5.39 -17.32 5.87
CA ARG A 70 -6.39 -16.23 5.91
C ARG A 70 -7.01 -16.12 7.30
N GLY A 71 -7.24 -17.25 7.94
CA GLY A 71 -7.78 -17.32 9.29
C GLY A 71 -6.84 -16.89 10.41
N CYS A 72 -5.55 -17.00 10.15
CA CYS A 72 -4.50 -16.75 11.12
C CYS A 72 -3.87 -15.37 10.95
N ILE A 73 -3.17 -15.19 9.84
CA ILE A 73 -2.35 -14.02 9.53
C ILE A 73 -3.21 -12.96 8.86
N GLY A 74 -4.08 -13.40 7.94
CA GLY A 74 -4.98 -12.50 7.23
C GLY A 74 -5.95 -11.80 8.19
N SER A 75 -6.68 -12.58 8.99
CA SER A 75 -7.74 -12.06 9.87
C SER A 75 -7.21 -11.09 10.91
N LEU A 76 -6.00 -11.35 11.44
CA LEU A 76 -5.29 -10.48 12.38
C LEU A 76 -4.98 -9.11 11.78
N LEU A 77 -4.72 -9.04 10.46
CA LEU A 77 -4.31 -7.83 9.76
C LEU A 77 -5.40 -7.27 8.84
N ALA A 78 -6.59 -7.86 8.81
CA ALA A 78 -7.65 -7.54 7.85
C ALA A 78 -8.09 -6.07 7.94
N GLU A 79 -8.05 -5.47 9.13
CA GLU A 79 -8.38 -4.06 9.36
C GLU A 79 -7.41 -3.08 8.69
N LEU A 80 -6.20 -3.52 8.33
CA LEU A 80 -5.20 -2.68 7.66
C LEU A 80 -5.41 -2.56 6.15
N ASP A 81 -6.18 -3.46 5.53
CA ASP A 81 -6.28 -3.54 4.07
C ASP A 81 -6.77 -2.22 3.43
N GLY A 82 -7.91 -1.71 3.90
CA GLY A 82 -8.46 -0.43 3.45
C GLY A 82 -7.56 0.77 3.75
N PRO A 83 -7.13 0.98 5.02
CA PRO A 83 -6.23 2.07 5.39
C PRO A 83 -4.91 2.07 4.60
N TRP A 84 -4.28 0.92 4.41
CA TRP A 84 -3.05 0.77 3.64
C TRP A 84 -3.24 1.12 2.18
N ALA A 85 -4.27 0.56 1.53
CA ALA A 85 -4.57 0.86 0.14
C ALA A 85 -4.79 2.37 -0.09
N GLY A 86 -5.55 3.01 0.81
CA GLY A 86 -5.79 4.44 0.75
C GLY A 86 -4.55 5.30 1.05
N TYR A 87 -3.67 4.84 1.93
CA TYR A 87 -2.37 5.48 2.18
C TYR A 87 -1.48 5.39 0.94
N VAL A 88 -1.34 4.21 0.33
CA VAL A 88 -0.54 3.97 -0.89
C VAL A 88 -1.01 4.88 -2.03
N GLU A 89 -2.32 4.97 -2.27
CA GLU A 89 -2.89 5.88 -3.28
C GLU A 89 -2.55 7.35 -2.98
N GLY A 90 -2.57 7.76 -1.70
CA GLY A 90 -2.23 9.11 -1.30
C GLY A 90 -0.77 9.46 -1.58
N VAL A 91 0.15 8.52 -1.28
CA VAL A 91 1.58 8.68 -1.56
C VAL A 91 1.82 8.74 -3.06
N GLU A 92 1.22 7.84 -3.84
CA GLU A 92 1.34 7.81 -5.30
C GLU A 92 0.92 9.14 -5.95
N ARG A 93 -0.17 9.75 -5.47
CA ARG A 93 -0.61 11.07 -5.95
C ARG A 93 0.40 12.16 -5.62
N LEU A 94 0.93 12.17 -4.39
CA LEU A 94 1.90 13.17 -3.97
C LEU A 94 3.24 13.03 -4.70
N THR A 95 3.66 11.81 -5.04
CA THR A 95 4.87 11.57 -5.84
C THR A 95 4.78 12.06 -7.28
N LYS A 96 3.55 12.25 -7.81
CA LYS A 96 3.31 12.86 -9.12
C LYS A 96 3.32 14.39 -9.07
N VAL A 97 3.36 14.99 -7.87
CA VAL A 97 3.49 16.44 -7.72
C VAL A 97 4.94 16.83 -7.98
N ASP A 98 5.13 17.64 -9.01
CA ASP A 98 6.43 18.06 -9.50
C ASP A 98 7.08 19.13 -8.60
N ALA A 99 7.61 18.69 -7.46
CA ALA A 99 8.38 19.56 -6.55
C ALA A 99 9.62 20.17 -7.25
N ASP A 100 10.14 19.47 -8.26
CA ASP A 100 11.35 19.83 -9.00
C ASP A 100 11.14 21.01 -9.98
N VAL A 101 9.95 21.19 -10.53
CA VAL A 101 9.65 22.30 -11.47
C VAL A 101 9.87 23.67 -10.79
N ALA A 102 9.38 23.85 -9.57
CA ALA A 102 9.54 25.10 -8.83
C ALA A 102 11.02 25.40 -8.49
N LEU A 103 11.83 24.36 -8.26
CA LEU A 103 13.26 24.47 -7.98
C LEU A 103 14.06 24.80 -9.25
N ARG A 104 13.72 24.19 -10.39
CA ARG A 104 14.34 24.49 -11.70
C ARG A 104 14.08 25.92 -12.16
N GLU A 105 12.90 26.46 -11.88
CA GLU A 105 12.58 27.84 -12.21
C GLU A 105 13.27 28.87 -11.32
N LEU A 106 13.80 28.48 -10.15
CA LEU A 106 14.38 29.39 -9.17
C LEU A 106 15.53 30.21 -9.76
N GLU A 107 16.47 29.57 -10.46
CA GLU A 107 17.62 30.26 -11.05
C GLU A 107 17.21 31.30 -12.09
N THR A 108 16.24 30.96 -12.94
CA THR A 108 15.73 31.87 -13.98
C THR A 108 14.98 33.05 -13.36
N LYS A 109 14.18 32.83 -12.31
CA LYS A 109 13.45 33.88 -11.60
C LYS A 109 14.38 34.81 -10.81
N VAL A 110 15.42 34.28 -10.16
CA VAL A 110 16.46 35.08 -9.50
C VAL A 110 17.19 35.95 -10.53
N SER A 111 17.57 35.38 -11.67
CA SER A 111 18.24 36.12 -12.74
C SER A 111 17.37 37.25 -13.31
N LYS A 112 16.07 36.98 -13.54
CA LYS A 112 15.09 38.00 -13.95
C LYS A 112 14.92 39.10 -12.90
N ALA A 113 14.87 38.76 -11.62
CA ALA A 113 14.76 39.74 -10.54
C ALA A 113 15.98 40.65 -10.45
N ILE A 114 17.20 40.10 -10.64
CA ILE A 114 18.43 40.89 -10.69
C ILE A 114 18.41 41.84 -11.89
N MET A 115 18.07 41.35 -13.09
CA MET A 115 17.96 42.23 -14.28
C MET A 115 16.95 43.35 -14.06
N TYR A 116 15.77 43.02 -13.53
CA TYR A 116 14.75 44.01 -13.20
C TYR A 116 15.26 45.08 -12.22
N ALA A 117 15.97 44.68 -11.17
CA ALA A 117 16.55 45.62 -10.20
C ALA A 117 17.63 46.53 -10.82
N LEU A 118 18.47 45.97 -11.70
CA LEU A 118 19.51 46.72 -12.40
C LEU A 118 18.92 47.72 -13.40
N GLU A 119 17.90 47.31 -14.18
CA GLU A 119 17.20 48.17 -15.14
C GLU A 119 16.43 49.30 -14.45
N ASN A 120 15.81 49.01 -13.29
CA ASN A 120 15.00 49.98 -12.55
C ASN A 120 15.78 50.72 -11.45
N ARG A 121 17.11 50.64 -11.45
CA ARG A 121 17.97 51.19 -10.40
C ARG A 121 17.73 52.67 -10.15
N ALA A 122 17.78 53.50 -11.19
CA ALA A 122 17.65 54.95 -11.05
C ALA A 122 16.25 55.35 -10.53
N VAL A 123 15.20 54.66 -10.98
CA VAL A 123 13.82 54.90 -10.55
C VAL A 123 13.65 54.57 -9.07
N SER A 124 14.16 53.42 -8.66
CA SER A 124 14.10 52.96 -7.27
C SER A 124 14.96 53.83 -6.34
N GLU A 125 16.19 54.18 -6.72
CA GLU A 125 17.04 55.12 -5.96
C GLU A 125 16.37 56.50 -5.80
N ASN A 126 15.77 57.03 -6.86
CA ASN A 126 15.06 58.31 -6.79
C ASN A 126 13.87 58.27 -5.84
N LYS A 127 13.07 57.19 -5.89
CA LYS A 127 11.90 57.01 -5.02
C LYS A 127 12.30 56.82 -3.56
N VAL A 128 13.35 56.03 -3.29
CA VAL A 128 13.91 55.87 -1.95
C VAL A 128 14.45 57.19 -1.43
N ARG A 129 15.16 57.97 -2.25
CA ARG A 129 15.68 59.29 -1.86
C ARG A 129 14.58 60.29 -1.55
N GLN A 130 13.45 60.21 -2.24
CA GLN A 130 12.30 61.07 -2.00
C GLN A 130 11.63 60.76 -0.65
N GLU A 131 11.47 59.49 -0.31
CA GLU A 131 10.79 59.04 0.92
C GLU A 131 11.72 59.02 2.15
N CYS A 132 12.98 58.62 1.98
CA CYS A 132 13.95 58.41 3.05
C CYS A 132 15.00 59.53 3.17
N GLY A 133 15.04 60.48 2.24
CA GLY A 133 16.04 61.56 2.20
C GLY A 133 17.35 61.18 1.48
N LEU A 134 18.30 62.12 1.43
CA LEU A 134 19.61 61.84 0.82
C LEU A 134 20.37 60.77 1.62
N PRO A 135 21.02 59.82 0.95
CA PRO A 135 21.85 58.83 1.64
C PRO A 135 22.98 59.57 2.38
N SER A 136 22.99 59.47 3.71
CA SER A 136 24.11 59.91 4.52
C SER A 136 25.17 58.81 4.50
N THR A 137 26.32 59.08 3.88
CA THR A 137 27.49 58.23 4.03
C THR A 137 27.99 58.36 5.46
N MET A 138 27.54 57.47 6.35
CA MET A 138 28.25 57.23 7.59
C MET A 138 29.57 56.54 7.22
N GLU A 139 30.67 57.28 7.24
CA GLU A 139 32.01 56.72 7.32
C GLU A 139 32.12 56.00 8.67
N SER A 140 31.65 54.76 8.72
CA SER A 140 31.90 53.85 9.84
C SER A 140 33.23 53.15 9.56
N PRO A 141 34.29 53.40 10.36
CA PRO A 141 35.64 52.93 10.04
C PRO A 141 35.84 51.40 10.13
N ASN A 142 34.79 50.62 10.41
CA ASN A 142 34.91 49.19 10.75
C ASN A 142 34.16 48.21 9.83
N PHE A 143 33.74 48.62 8.63
CA PHE A 143 33.33 47.64 7.63
C PHE A 143 34.53 47.25 6.76
N SER A 144 35.22 46.19 7.18
CA SER A 144 36.05 45.40 6.29
C SER A 144 35.20 45.02 5.08
N SER A 145 35.63 45.48 3.89
CA SER A 145 35.13 45.00 2.60
C SER A 145 34.95 43.49 2.67
N PRO A 146 33.78 42.94 2.30
CA PRO A 146 33.65 41.49 2.18
C PRO A 146 34.72 41.05 1.17
N TYR A 147 35.69 40.28 1.63
CA TYR A 147 36.65 39.62 0.76
C TYR A 147 35.85 38.95 -0.37
N PRO A 148 36.23 39.15 -1.65
CA PRO A 148 35.61 38.40 -2.73
C PRO A 148 35.85 36.93 -2.43
N THR A 149 34.78 36.20 -2.10
CA THR A 149 34.84 34.77 -1.82
C THR A 149 35.48 34.09 -3.03
N PRO A 150 36.69 33.52 -2.90
CA PRO A 150 37.29 32.76 -4.00
C PRO A 150 36.47 31.48 -4.13
N GLY A 151 35.73 31.39 -5.22
CA GLY A 151 34.93 30.22 -5.54
C GLY A 151 33.50 30.62 -5.85
N SER A 152 33.22 30.78 -7.14
CA SER A 152 31.92 30.35 -7.61
C SER A 152 31.77 28.91 -7.14
N ILE A 153 30.91 28.67 -6.15
CA ILE A 153 30.42 27.32 -5.92
C ILE A 153 29.83 26.92 -7.27
N ARG A 154 30.48 25.94 -7.90
CA ARG A 154 30.16 25.46 -9.24
C ARG A 154 28.66 25.25 -9.31
N ARG A 155 27.99 26.04 -10.17
CA ARG A 155 26.51 26.06 -10.41
C ARG A 155 25.91 24.67 -10.67
N GLU A 156 26.75 23.67 -10.92
CA GLU A 156 26.37 22.28 -11.18
C GLU A 156 25.85 21.54 -9.94
N ASN A 157 26.11 21.99 -8.71
CA ASN A 157 25.70 21.28 -7.48
C ASN A 157 24.23 21.49 -7.08
N LEU A 158 23.49 22.39 -7.74
CA LEU A 158 22.03 22.56 -7.55
C LEU A 158 21.23 21.84 -8.64
N ARG A 159 21.91 21.22 -9.61
CA ARG A 159 21.26 20.40 -10.62
C ARG A 159 21.10 19.02 -10.03
N ALA A 160 20.05 18.83 -9.24
CA ALA A 160 19.55 17.49 -8.97
C ALA A 160 19.33 16.80 -10.33
N PRO A 161 19.85 15.57 -10.55
CA PRO A 161 19.35 14.72 -11.61
C PRO A 161 17.83 14.65 -11.49
N PRO A 162 17.06 14.57 -12.59
CA PRO A 162 15.60 14.44 -12.49
C PRO A 162 15.29 13.28 -11.54
N PRO A 163 14.72 13.53 -10.35
CA PRO A 163 14.34 12.47 -9.43
C PRO A 163 13.16 11.67 -9.99
N ASP A 164 12.60 12.12 -11.11
CA ASP A 164 11.41 11.60 -11.75
C ASP A 164 11.47 10.08 -11.95
N THR A 165 12.56 9.52 -12.47
CA THR A 165 12.60 8.07 -12.75
C THR A 165 12.62 7.22 -11.48
N GLU A 166 13.43 7.58 -10.48
CA GLU A 166 13.53 6.84 -9.22
C GLU A 166 12.27 7.01 -8.38
N LEU A 167 11.71 8.23 -8.34
CA LEU A 167 10.48 8.53 -7.62
C LEU A 167 9.26 7.86 -8.25
N LEU A 168 9.18 7.84 -9.59
CA LEU A 168 8.13 7.14 -10.32
C LEU A 168 8.28 5.62 -10.18
N GLN A 169 9.51 5.09 -10.22
CA GLN A 169 9.76 3.67 -9.98
C GLN A 169 9.36 3.29 -8.56
N PHE A 170 9.74 4.10 -7.57
CA PHE A 170 9.31 3.92 -6.18
C PHE A 170 7.78 3.95 -6.06
N ALA A 171 7.11 4.93 -6.69
CA ALA A 171 5.66 5.03 -6.67
C ALA A 171 4.98 3.82 -7.32
N ALA A 172 5.51 3.33 -8.44
CA ALA A 172 5.03 2.12 -9.09
C ALA A 172 5.22 0.87 -8.22
N THR A 173 6.40 0.71 -7.61
CA THR A 173 6.66 -0.37 -6.65
C THR A 173 5.71 -0.29 -5.46
N LEU A 174 5.52 0.89 -4.86
CA LEU A 174 4.60 1.08 -3.75
C LEU A 174 3.15 0.76 -4.18
N ALA A 175 2.72 1.20 -5.36
CA ALA A 175 1.40 0.92 -5.90
C ALA A 175 1.16 -0.59 -6.08
N SER A 176 2.19 -1.36 -6.46
CA SER A 176 2.11 -2.83 -6.52
C SER A 176 1.81 -3.48 -5.17
N THR A 177 2.19 -2.81 -4.07
CA THR A 177 1.93 -3.28 -2.69
C THR A 177 0.56 -2.87 -2.16
N LYS A 178 -0.32 -2.24 -2.97
CA LYS A 178 -1.65 -1.79 -2.54
C LYS A 178 -2.47 -2.91 -1.87
N LYS A 179 -2.37 -4.14 -2.37
CA LYS A 179 -3.04 -5.34 -1.82
C LYS A 179 -2.13 -6.17 -0.90
N LEU A 180 -1.20 -5.52 -0.19
CA LEU A 180 -0.27 -6.21 0.70
C LEU A 180 -1.04 -7.00 1.77
N PHE A 181 -1.89 -6.36 2.56
CA PHE A 181 -2.54 -7.08 3.67
C PHE A 181 -3.64 -8.04 3.21
N ALA A 182 -4.46 -7.69 2.21
CA ALA A 182 -5.43 -8.62 1.62
C ALA A 182 -4.79 -9.88 1.03
N GLY A 183 -3.66 -9.75 0.33
CA GLY A 183 -3.04 -10.86 -0.41
C GLY A 183 -1.92 -11.58 0.36
N LEU A 184 -1.74 -11.32 1.66
CA LEU A 184 -0.62 -11.88 2.42
C LEU A 184 -0.72 -13.41 2.55
N ALA A 185 -1.93 -13.93 2.78
CA ALA A 185 -2.17 -15.37 2.84
C ALA A 185 -1.97 -16.05 1.47
N ASP A 186 -2.40 -15.39 0.40
CA ASP A 186 -2.23 -15.89 -0.97
C ASP A 186 -0.76 -16.00 -1.34
N ARG A 187 0.03 -14.93 -1.16
CA ARG A 187 1.46 -14.94 -1.42
C ARG A 187 2.22 -15.95 -0.58
N LEU A 188 1.77 -16.20 0.65
CA LEU A 188 2.35 -17.25 1.49
C LEU A 188 2.10 -18.63 0.89
N CYS A 189 0.86 -18.92 0.50
CA CYS A 189 0.48 -20.23 -0.04
C CYS A 189 0.86 -20.44 -1.50
N GLU A 190 1.36 -19.41 -2.19
CA GLU A 190 2.03 -19.53 -3.51
C GLU A 190 3.47 -20.01 -3.38
N GLN A 191 4.08 -19.92 -2.19
CA GLN A 191 5.44 -20.43 -1.99
C GLN A 191 5.43 -21.96 -1.89
N PRO A 192 6.35 -22.66 -2.58
CA PRO A 192 6.38 -24.12 -2.65
C PRO A 192 6.66 -24.79 -1.29
N ASP A 193 7.27 -24.05 -0.36
CA ASP A 193 7.53 -24.51 1.00
C ASP A 193 6.26 -24.63 1.86
N PHE A 194 5.19 -23.93 1.47
CA PHE A 194 3.98 -23.79 2.28
C PHE A 194 2.74 -24.44 1.67
N ALA A 195 2.69 -24.58 0.35
CA ALA A 195 1.63 -25.33 -0.31
C ALA A 195 2.09 -25.93 -1.64
N ILE A 196 1.31 -26.89 -2.11
CA ILE A 196 1.41 -27.39 -3.48
C ILE A 196 1.05 -26.28 -4.49
N GLU A 197 1.74 -26.26 -5.62
CA GLU A 197 1.41 -25.37 -6.74
C GLU A 197 0.01 -25.66 -7.29
N GLU A 198 -0.66 -24.61 -7.79
CA GLU A 198 -2.07 -24.68 -8.22
C GLU A 198 -2.32 -25.69 -9.35
N ASP A 199 -1.38 -25.80 -10.29
CA ASP A 199 -1.50 -26.67 -11.48
C ASP A 199 -0.88 -28.07 -11.28
N SER A 200 -0.46 -28.40 -10.06
CA SER A 200 0.13 -29.71 -9.78
C SER A 200 -0.93 -30.81 -9.70
N SER A 201 -0.59 -31.98 -10.23
CA SER A 201 -1.40 -33.21 -10.13
C SER A 201 -1.00 -34.11 -8.95
N GLU A 202 -0.03 -33.67 -8.13
CA GLU A 202 0.43 -34.43 -6.98
C GLU A 202 -0.61 -34.41 -5.85
N ARG A 203 -0.66 -35.50 -5.07
CA ARG A 203 -1.52 -35.53 -3.88
C ARG A 203 -0.90 -34.67 -2.77
N CYS A 204 -1.74 -33.86 -2.15
CA CYS A 204 -1.34 -32.92 -1.10
C CYS A 204 -1.91 -33.31 0.27
N TRP A 205 -1.38 -32.71 1.34
CA TRP A 205 -1.85 -32.88 2.71
C TRP A 205 -3.03 -31.94 2.99
N ASN A 206 -4.20 -32.50 3.33
CA ASN A 206 -5.42 -31.74 3.57
C ASN A 206 -5.70 -31.41 5.05
N GLY A 207 -4.72 -31.67 5.94
CA GLY A 207 -4.86 -31.52 7.40
C GLY A 207 -5.05 -32.83 8.15
N ASN A 208 -5.51 -33.89 7.48
CA ASN A 208 -5.75 -35.20 8.08
C ASN A 208 -5.04 -36.35 7.33
N ALA A 209 -5.02 -36.29 5.99
CA ALA A 209 -4.43 -37.32 5.13
C ALA A 209 -3.87 -36.70 3.86
N VAL A 210 -3.11 -37.50 3.09
CA VAL A 210 -2.65 -37.15 1.74
C VAL A 210 -3.79 -37.42 0.74
N ALA A 211 -4.63 -36.42 0.52
CA ALA A 211 -5.84 -36.49 -0.30
C ALA A 211 -6.31 -35.08 -0.65
N ASP A 212 -7.32 -34.99 -1.52
CA ASP A 212 -7.89 -33.70 -1.92
C ASP A 212 -8.51 -32.97 -0.73
N TYR A 213 -8.42 -31.64 -0.77
CA TYR A 213 -9.07 -30.76 0.21
C TYR A 213 -10.50 -30.42 -0.25
N THR A 214 -11.50 -30.95 0.45
CA THR A 214 -12.92 -30.90 0.04
C THR A 214 -13.74 -29.81 0.74
N LYS A 215 -13.19 -29.17 1.77
CA LYS A 215 -13.88 -28.12 2.52
C LYS A 215 -13.94 -26.81 1.69
N PRO A 216 -14.97 -25.97 1.87
CA PRO A 216 -15.10 -24.73 1.12
C PRO A 216 -13.94 -23.77 1.37
N LEU A 217 -13.51 -23.08 0.32
CA LEU A 217 -12.52 -22.01 0.42
C LEU A 217 -13.19 -20.73 0.91
N VAL A 218 -12.61 -20.10 1.93
CA VAL A 218 -13.09 -18.81 2.44
C VAL A 218 -12.61 -17.70 1.53
N SER A 219 -13.51 -16.85 1.03
CA SER A 219 -13.23 -15.85 0.00
C SER A 219 -12.14 -14.84 0.38
N SER A 220 -12.10 -14.39 1.63
CA SER A 220 -11.14 -13.38 2.07
C SER A 220 -10.74 -13.54 3.54
N ALA A 221 -9.73 -12.79 3.95
CA ALA A 221 -9.32 -12.67 5.34
C ALA A 221 -10.26 -11.81 6.21
N SER A 222 -11.32 -11.22 5.64
CA SER A 222 -12.23 -10.35 6.38
C SER A 222 -12.91 -11.07 7.55
N LEU A 223 -13.13 -10.36 8.66
CA LEU A 223 -13.72 -10.96 9.87
C LEU A 223 -15.11 -11.59 9.60
N SER A 224 -15.86 -11.05 8.63
CA SER A 224 -17.17 -11.59 8.21
C SER A 224 -17.05 -12.93 7.51
N ASP A 225 -16.06 -13.10 6.63
CA ASP A 225 -15.86 -14.35 5.88
C ASP A 225 -15.25 -15.43 6.77
N GLN A 226 -14.36 -15.02 7.68
CA GLN A 226 -13.68 -15.92 8.61
C GLN A 226 -14.63 -16.62 9.60
N LYS A 227 -15.84 -16.08 9.81
CA LYS A 227 -16.90 -16.75 10.58
C LYS A 227 -17.25 -18.14 10.03
N TYR A 228 -17.11 -18.36 8.72
CA TYR A 228 -17.44 -19.61 8.06
C TYR A 228 -16.19 -20.46 7.76
N ASN A 229 -15.03 -20.11 8.32
CA ASN A 229 -13.80 -20.82 8.05
C ASN A 229 -13.79 -22.20 8.76
N PRO A 230 -13.65 -23.30 8.01
CA PRO A 230 -13.66 -24.64 8.59
C PRO A 230 -12.36 -25.05 9.30
N GLU A 231 -11.30 -24.23 9.21
CA GLU A 231 -9.99 -24.46 9.86
C GLU A 231 -9.78 -23.58 11.10
N ILE A 232 -10.65 -22.59 11.33
CA ILE A 232 -10.56 -21.67 12.47
C ILE A 232 -11.81 -21.81 13.34
N SER A 233 -11.58 -22.03 14.63
CA SER A 233 -12.63 -21.97 15.63
C SER A 233 -12.45 -20.72 16.48
N GLY A 234 -13.55 -20.02 16.75
CA GLY A 234 -13.60 -18.82 17.58
C GLY A 234 -13.51 -17.51 16.80
N SER A 235 -13.62 -16.39 17.51
CA SER A 235 -13.40 -15.07 16.93
C SER A 235 -11.91 -14.88 16.61
N PRO A 236 -11.57 -14.27 15.47
CA PRO A 236 -10.19 -13.93 15.14
C PRO A 236 -9.58 -13.02 16.22
N PRO A 237 -8.27 -13.14 16.48
CA PRO A 237 -7.58 -12.33 17.47
C PRO A 237 -7.57 -10.86 17.02
N GLN A 238 -7.99 -9.97 17.92
CA GLN A 238 -7.85 -8.52 17.75
C GLN A 238 -6.61 -8.04 18.51
N ASP A 239 -5.79 -7.22 17.86
CA ASP A 239 -4.63 -6.58 18.46
C ASP A 239 -4.80 -5.05 18.39
N LEU A 240 -4.78 -4.38 19.54
CA LEU A 240 -4.93 -2.93 19.65
C LEU A 240 -3.87 -2.18 18.84
N ARG A 241 -2.70 -2.79 18.61
CA ARG A 241 -1.63 -2.22 17.78
C ARG A 241 -2.05 -2.16 16.32
N VAL A 242 -2.79 -3.15 15.83
CA VAL A 242 -3.32 -3.18 14.46
C VAL A 242 -4.36 -2.08 14.27
N THR A 243 -5.27 -1.93 15.22
CA THR A 243 -6.27 -0.85 15.18
C THR A 243 -5.60 0.53 15.24
N ALA A 244 -4.61 0.72 16.11
CA ALA A 244 -3.85 1.98 16.18
C ALA A 244 -3.07 2.28 14.89
N LEU A 245 -2.54 1.25 14.22
CA LEU A 245 -1.90 1.39 12.91
C LEU A 245 -2.92 1.77 11.83
N ALA A 246 -4.10 1.14 11.83
CA ALA A 246 -5.18 1.48 10.90
C ALA A 246 -5.55 2.96 11.00
N ASP A 247 -5.77 3.46 12.22
CA ASP A 247 -6.07 4.87 12.48
C ASP A 247 -4.95 5.80 11.99
N ARG A 248 -3.69 5.44 12.25
CA ARG A 248 -2.54 6.23 11.83
C ARG A 248 -2.40 6.29 10.30
N LEU A 249 -2.65 5.18 9.61
CA LEU A 249 -2.66 5.14 8.14
C LEU A 249 -3.81 5.98 7.56
N GLN A 250 -4.98 5.96 8.20
CA GLN A 250 -6.10 6.82 7.80
C GLN A 250 -5.78 8.31 7.99
N GLN A 251 -5.16 8.69 9.11
CA GLN A 251 -4.72 10.07 9.34
C GLN A 251 -3.66 10.50 8.32
N ALA A 252 -2.68 9.63 8.04
CA ALA A 252 -1.67 9.86 7.01
C ALA A 252 -2.30 10.09 5.63
N ARG A 253 -3.29 9.26 5.25
CA ARG A 253 -4.07 9.45 4.03
C ARG A 253 -4.77 10.80 3.98
N GLN A 254 -5.41 11.23 5.08
CA GLN A 254 -6.09 12.54 5.11
C GLN A 254 -5.11 13.69 4.88
N LEU A 255 -3.92 13.62 5.50
CA LEU A 255 -2.86 14.59 5.28
C LEU A 255 -2.38 14.58 3.82
N LEU A 256 -2.10 13.40 3.25
CA LEU A 256 -1.70 13.25 1.83
C LEU A 256 -2.71 13.89 0.88
N VAL A 257 -4.00 13.66 1.09
CA VAL A 257 -5.08 14.27 0.29
C VAL A 257 -5.10 15.80 0.43
N SER A 258 -4.82 16.34 1.62
CA SER A 258 -4.78 17.79 1.83
C SER A 258 -3.66 18.47 1.03
N TYR A 259 -2.48 17.85 0.96
CA TYR A 259 -1.35 18.36 0.16
C TYR A 259 -1.60 18.25 -1.35
N SER A 260 -2.30 17.20 -1.80
CA SER A 260 -2.70 17.05 -3.21
C SER A 260 -3.67 18.16 -3.65
N ARG A 261 -4.71 18.45 -2.84
CA ARG A 261 -5.72 19.47 -3.16
C ARG A 261 -5.17 20.89 -3.17
N SER A 262 -4.19 21.20 -2.31
CA SER A 262 -3.51 22.50 -2.34
C SER A 262 -2.71 22.74 -3.62
N ASN A 263 -2.39 21.69 -4.37
CA ASN A 263 -1.69 21.77 -5.64
C ASN A 263 -2.64 21.83 -6.84
N GLU A 264 -3.74 21.06 -6.84
CA GLU A 264 -4.79 21.10 -7.88
C GLU A 264 -5.46 22.48 -7.97
N ALA A 265 -5.83 23.08 -6.84
CA ALA A 265 -6.42 24.42 -6.79
C ALA A 265 -5.53 25.53 -7.41
N SER A 266 -4.23 25.26 -7.56
CA SER A 266 -3.28 26.16 -8.24
C SER A 266 -3.22 25.94 -9.75
N ALA A 267 -3.50 24.73 -10.23
CA ALA A 267 -3.59 24.42 -11.65
C ALA A 267 -4.91 24.97 -12.23
N GLU A 268 -6.01 24.86 -11.49
CA GLU A 268 -7.28 25.49 -11.88
C GLU A 268 -7.22 27.03 -11.81
N ALA A 269 -6.52 27.61 -10.83
CA ALA A 269 -6.31 29.06 -10.76
C ALA A 269 -5.40 29.59 -11.89
N PHE A 270 -4.56 28.74 -12.49
CA PHE A 270 -3.75 29.09 -13.66
C PHE A 270 -4.53 28.93 -14.98
N MET A 271 -5.51 28.01 -15.03
CA MET A 271 -6.40 27.83 -16.19
C MET A 271 -7.64 28.74 -16.20
N GLN A 272 -7.84 29.58 -15.18
CA GLN A 272 -8.96 30.55 -15.12
C GLN A 272 -8.54 31.99 -15.42
N GLY A 273 -7.30 32.21 -15.86
CA GLY A 273 -6.78 33.52 -16.25
C GLY A 273 -6.60 33.63 -17.77
N ASP A 274 -7.69 33.54 -18.54
CA ASP A 274 -7.89 34.19 -19.85
C ASP A 274 -9.09 33.55 -20.56
N GLU A 275 -10.31 33.97 -20.20
CA GLU A 275 -11.47 33.95 -21.11
C GLU A 275 -12.60 34.77 -20.46
N ALA A 276 -12.41 36.10 -20.41
CA ALA A 276 -13.53 37.02 -20.37
C ALA A 276 -14.16 37.06 -21.76
N GLY A 277 -15.04 36.10 -22.03
CA GLY A 277 -15.85 36.01 -23.23
C GLY A 277 -17.33 36.11 -22.87
N GLU A 278 -17.94 37.19 -23.31
CA GLU A 278 -19.36 37.48 -23.37
C GLU A 278 -20.25 36.30 -23.84
N GLU A 279 -21.46 36.26 -23.29
CA GLU A 279 -22.72 35.85 -23.94
C GLU A 279 -23.01 34.36 -24.19
N GLY A 280 -24.23 33.94 -23.79
CA GLY A 280 -24.82 32.70 -24.29
C GLY A 280 -25.96 32.11 -23.46
N SER A 281 -27.09 32.82 -23.36
CA SER A 281 -28.38 32.23 -22.97
C SER A 281 -28.81 31.13 -23.95
N GLY A 282 -29.23 29.97 -23.43
CA GLY A 282 -29.79 28.89 -24.24
C GLY A 282 -30.72 27.99 -23.42
N SER A 283 -32.02 28.28 -23.46
CA SER A 283 -33.09 27.50 -22.84
C SER A 283 -33.61 26.41 -23.77
N GLY A 284 -34.00 25.25 -23.22
CA GLY A 284 -34.95 24.31 -23.83
C GLY A 284 -34.32 23.05 -24.44
N ARG A 285 -34.94 21.87 -24.49
CA ARG A 285 -36.30 21.40 -24.17
C ARG A 285 -36.26 19.88 -23.96
N ASN A 286 -37.23 19.42 -23.17
CA ASN A 286 -37.72 18.06 -23.01
C ASN A 286 -38.19 17.44 -24.33
N TRP A 287 -37.83 16.16 -24.58
CA TRP A 287 -38.60 15.23 -25.40
C TRP A 287 -38.56 13.84 -24.77
N SER A 288 -39.73 13.40 -24.32
CA SER A 288 -40.09 12.00 -24.15
C SER A 288 -40.66 11.46 -25.47
N SER A 289 -40.74 10.11 -25.54
CA SER A 289 -41.38 9.25 -26.55
C SER A 289 -40.34 8.61 -27.48
N ASP A 290 -39.92 7.38 -27.19
CA ASP A 290 -40.56 6.07 -27.53
C ASP A 290 -39.95 5.53 -28.83
N ASP A 291 -39.96 4.20 -28.96
CA ASP A 291 -39.61 3.35 -30.13
C ASP A 291 -38.29 2.57 -29.95
N TYR A 292 -38.18 1.24 -30.06
CA TYR A 292 -39.06 0.07 -30.12
C TYR A 292 -38.20 -1.10 -29.61
N ASP A 293 -38.76 -2.11 -28.95
CA ASP A 293 -38.23 -3.48 -29.11
C ASP A 293 -39.33 -4.51 -28.91
N SER A 294 -39.64 -5.17 -30.01
CA SER A 294 -40.66 -6.19 -30.20
C SER A 294 -40.04 -7.56 -29.93
N GLU A 295 -40.72 -8.33 -29.06
CA GLU A 295 -41.00 -9.78 -29.10
C GLU A 295 -39.87 -10.76 -29.50
N GLY A 296 -39.61 -11.86 -28.81
CA GLY A 296 -40.53 -12.78 -28.14
C GLY A 296 -40.32 -14.19 -28.69
N SER A 297 -40.31 -15.18 -27.79
CA SER A 297 -40.36 -16.66 -27.94
C SER A 297 -39.21 -17.27 -27.11
N GLY A 298 -39.43 -17.99 -26.01
CA GLY A 298 -40.54 -18.86 -25.66
C GLY A 298 -40.03 -20.30 -25.73
N ASP A 299 -39.87 -20.96 -24.58
CA ASP A 299 -40.30 -22.36 -24.39
C ASP A 299 -40.28 -22.71 -22.89
N ASP A 300 -41.36 -23.36 -22.46
CA ASP A 300 -41.68 -23.81 -21.11
C ASP A 300 -41.27 -25.28 -20.91
N GLY A 301 -41.22 -25.74 -19.65
CA GLY A 301 -41.70 -27.10 -19.34
C GLY A 301 -40.77 -28.06 -18.58
N SER A 302 -40.84 -27.98 -17.24
CA SER A 302 -41.15 -29.04 -16.26
C SER A 302 -40.75 -30.53 -16.46
N GLY A 303 -40.06 -31.09 -15.45
CA GLY A 303 -40.60 -32.22 -14.65
C GLY A 303 -40.07 -33.66 -14.83
N GLU A 304 -39.91 -34.33 -13.68
CA GLU A 304 -40.08 -35.78 -13.36
C GLU A 304 -38.92 -36.81 -13.40
N ILE A 305 -38.39 -37.07 -12.19
CA ILE A 305 -38.21 -38.32 -11.40
C ILE A 305 -38.50 -39.70 -12.08
N GLU A 306 -37.51 -40.62 -12.08
CA GLU A 306 -37.45 -41.92 -11.34
C GLU A 306 -36.37 -42.86 -11.90
N GLY A 307 -35.65 -43.57 -11.02
CA GLY A 307 -34.68 -44.60 -11.41
C GLY A 307 -33.85 -45.16 -10.24
N ARG A 308 -34.34 -46.24 -9.66
CA ARG A 308 -33.88 -46.97 -8.46
C ARG A 308 -32.86 -48.09 -8.78
N SER A 309 -31.84 -48.30 -7.93
CA SER A 309 -31.19 -49.60 -7.59
C SER A 309 -30.11 -49.35 -6.49
N GLY A 310 -30.22 -49.85 -5.25
CA GLY A 310 -29.65 -51.14 -4.76
C GLY A 310 -28.12 -51.02 -4.54
N THR A 311 -27.47 -51.28 -3.40
CA THR A 311 -27.66 -52.21 -2.25
C THR A 311 -26.65 -51.90 -1.13
N ASP A 312 -26.97 -52.36 0.08
CA ASP A 312 -26.20 -52.35 1.34
C ASP A 312 -24.75 -52.85 1.28
N THR A 313 -23.87 -52.32 2.14
CA THR A 313 -23.41 -53.00 3.38
C THR A 313 -22.27 -52.26 4.09
N SER A 314 -22.43 -52.16 5.42
CA SER A 314 -21.45 -51.84 6.47
C SER A 314 -20.23 -52.77 6.48
N ASP A 315 -19.05 -52.32 6.93
CA ASP A 315 -18.51 -52.66 8.27
C ASP A 315 -17.11 -52.06 8.56
N SER A 316 -17.05 -51.33 9.67
CA SER A 316 -16.02 -51.21 10.74
C SER A 316 -14.52 -51.45 10.50
N SER A 317 -13.71 -50.44 10.88
CA SER A 317 -12.38 -50.59 11.52
C SER A 317 -12.52 -51.15 12.96
N PRO A 318 -11.44 -51.62 13.63
CA PRO A 318 -10.67 -50.65 14.46
C PRO A 318 -9.17 -50.98 14.76
N ASP A 319 -8.42 -49.89 14.93
CA ASP A 319 -7.51 -49.52 16.04
C ASP A 319 -6.23 -50.28 16.47
N THR A 320 -5.27 -49.42 16.87
CA THR A 320 -4.36 -49.47 18.06
C THR A 320 -2.86 -49.46 17.70
N SER A 321 -2.12 -48.33 17.67
CA SER A 321 -1.52 -47.50 18.77
C SER A 321 -0.35 -48.18 19.53
N THR A 322 0.92 -47.90 19.17
CA THR A 322 1.97 -47.05 19.86
C THR A 322 2.57 -47.62 21.17
N PRO A 323 3.60 -47.03 21.86
CA PRO A 323 4.72 -46.10 21.52
C PRO A 323 6.09 -46.50 22.15
N ARG A 324 7.16 -45.67 21.96
CA ARG A 324 8.09 -45.13 23.01
C ARG A 324 9.16 -44.20 22.41
N THR A 325 9.06 -42.88 22.61
CA THR A 325 9.76 -42.00 23.59
C THR A 325 11.26 -41.79 23.40
N GLY A 326 11.65 -40.52 23.20
CA GLY A 326 13.01 -40.00 23.39
C GLY A 326 12.99 -38.47 23.39
N SER A 327 13.06 -37.87 24.59
CA SER A 327 13.13 -36.43 24.84
C SER A 327 14.50 -35.86 24.43
N SER A 328 14.52 -34.68 23.83
CA SER A 328 15.70 -33.80 23.79
C SER A 328 15.27 -32.35 23.62
N ASN A 329 15.83 -31.49 24.47
CA ASN A 329 15.61 -30.04 24.53
C ASN A 329 15.87 -29.39 23.17
N ALA A 330 14.87 -28.70 22.62
CA ALA A 330 15.02 -27.88 21.41
C ALA A 330 14.39 -26.51 21.63
N LEU A 331 15.12 -25.47 21.24
CA LEU A 331 14.61 -24.11 21.15
C LEU A 331 13.30 -24.10 20.33
N TYR A 332 12.34 -23.29 20.78
CA TYR A 332 10.98 -23.28 20.24
C TYR A 332 10.96 -23.01 18.72
N PRO A 333 10.41 -23.92 17.90
CA PRO A 333 10.32 -23.78 16.44
C PRO A 333 9.44 -22.60 15.98
N SER A 334 8.63 -22.04 16.88
CA SER A 334 7.73 -20.91 16.63
C SER A 334 8.47 -19.63 16.18
N GLN A 335 9.69 -19.39 16.69
CA GLN A 335 10.46 -18.17 16.34
C GLN A 335 11.21 -18.28 15.02
N LEU A 336 11.59 -19.49 14.60
CA LEU A 336 12.27 -19.71 13.32
C LEU A 336 11.31 -19.62 12.13
N VAL A 337 10.07 -20.07 12.29
CA VAL A 337 9.07 -20.04 11.22
C VAL A 337 8.57 -18.61 10.96
N THR A 338 8.37 -17.80 12.00
CA THR A 338 8.00 -16.38 11.85
C THR A 338 9.12 -15.54 11.24
N LEU A 339 10.39 -15.78 11.62
CA LEU A 339 11.54 -15.14 10.99
C LEU A 339 11.71 -15.52 9.51
N LEU A 340 11.45 -16.78 9.13
CA LEU A 340 11.52 -17.24 7.74
C LEU A 340 10.35 -16.72 6.87
N LEU A 341 9.17 -16.54 7.47
CA LEU A 341 8.00 -15.93 6.82
C LEU A 341 8.24 -14.46 6.47
N VAL A 342 8.87 -13.70 7.37
CA VAL A 342 9.09 -12.25 7.19
C VAL A 342 10.34 -11.97 6.34
N ALA A 343 11.41 -12.75 6.51
CA ALA A 343 12.64 -12.55 5.76
C ALA A 343 12.46 -12.76 4.24
N ASN A 344 11.65 -13.74 3.82
CA ASN A 344 11.39 -13.99 2.39
C ASN A 344 10.45 -12.96 1.75
N ILE A 345 9.52 -12.40 2.53
CA ILE A 345 8.65 -11.30 2.06
C ILE A 345 9.44 -9.98 1.98
N ALA A 346 10.44 -9.76 2.83
CA ALA A 346 11.32 -8.58 2.74
C ALA A 346 12.35 -8.70 1.60
N LEU A 347 12.87 -9.91 1.34
CA LEU A 347 13.89 -10.13 0.30
C LEU A 347 13.34 -10.08 -1.13
N THR A 348 12.05 -10.37 -1.33
CA THR A 348 11.39 -10.27 -2.65
C THR A 348 11.21 -8.82 -3.14
N TYR A 349 11.49 -7.81 -2.30
CA TYR A 349 11.43 -6.39 -2.67
C TYR A 349 12.79 -5.67 -2.62
N THR A 350 13.91 -6.42 -2.50
CA THR A 350 15.28 -5.86 -2.48
C THR A 350 16.18 -6.35 -3.62
N THR A 351 15.62 -6.87 -4.71
CA THR A 351 16.39 -7.23 -5.92
C THR A 351 15.83 -6.57 -7.17
#